data_AF-A0A7J4AZS4-F1
#
_entry.id   AF-A0A7J4AZS4-F1
#
_cell.length_a   1.000
_cell.length_b   1.000
_cell.length_c   1.000
_cell.angle_alpha   90.00
_cell.angle_beta   90.00
_cell.angle_gamma   90.00
#
_symmetry.space_group_name_H-M   'P 1'
#
loop_
_entity.id
_entity.type
_entity.pdbx_description
1 polymer ?
#
loop_
_entity_poly.entity_id
_entity_poly.type
_entity_poly.pdbx_seq_one_letter_code
_entity_poly.pdbx_strand_id
1 'polypeptide(L)' 'GDINLPEHLFKYQQMFTGSPPLDREKFNRLLAIYFEMRGWDSKGIPRREKLIQLGLTDVIKFFEEKGVWLE' A
#
# COMPACT_ATOMS: atom_id res chain seq x y z
N GLY A 1 -0.62 6.74 -5.64
CA GLY A 1 0.17 7.46 -4.64
C GLY A 1 1.03 6.43 -3.98
N ASP A 2 2.35 6.52 -4.16
CA ASP A 2 3.25 5.48 -3.68
C ASP A 2 3.22 5.44 -2.15
N ILE A 3 3.02 4.25 -1.57
CA ILE A 3 2.98 4.05 -0.12
C ILE A 3 4.42 3.93 0.40
N ASN A 4 5.23 4.93 0.04
CA ASN A 4 6.63 5.02 0.41
C ASN A 4 6.80 6.08 1.48
N LEU A 5 7.46 5.68 2.57
CA LEU A 5 7.91 6.62 3.57
C LEU A 5 9.15 7.37 3.09
N PRO A 6 9.37 8.62 3.52
CA PRO A 6 10.59 9.35 3.22
C PRO A 6 11.84 8.54 3.60
N GLU A 7 12.81 8.48 2.69
CA GLU A 7 14.09 7.79 2.85
C GLU A 7 14.82 8.14 4.15
N HIS A 8 14.63 9.39 4.60
CA HIS A 8 15.15 9.89 5.86
C HIS A 8 14.81 8.99 7.06
N LEU A 9 13.59 8.42 7.08
CA LEU A 9 13.13 7.59 8.21
C LEU A 9 13.86 6.25 8.31
N PHE A 10 14.43 5.75 7.20
CA PHE A 10 15.17 4.49 7.16
C PHE A 10 16.68 4.67 7.36
N LYS A 11 17.18 5.91 7.22
CA LYS A 11 18.62 6.19 7.24
C LYS A 11 19.09 6.86 8.53
N TYR A 12 18.27 7.71 9.14
CA TYR A 12 18.67 8.54 10.27
C TYR A 12 17.87 8.22 11.52
N GLN A 13 18.54 8.35 12.67
CA GLN A 13 17.88 8.32 13.97
C GLN A 13 16.91 9.51 14.06
N GLN A 14 15.73 9.27 14.60
CA GLN A 14 14.70 10.29 14.73
C GLN A 14 15.11 11.26 15.85
N MET A 15 15.35 12.53 15.49
CA MET A 15 15.86 13.55 16.41
C MET A 15 14.92 13.79 17.60
N PHE A 16 13.61 13.81 17.37
CA PHE A 16 12.63 14.16 18.40
C PHE A 16 12.31 13.01 19.36
N THR A 17 12.33 11.77 18.89
CA THR A 17 11.95 10.59 19.69
C THR A 17 13.14 9.76 20.13
N GLY A 18 14.33 10.03 19.60
CA GLY A 18 15.52 9.20 19.79
C GLY A 18 15.43 7.82 19.16
N SER A 19 14.34 7.50 18.43
CA SER A 19 14.11 6.17 17.87
C SER A 19 15.12 5.86 16.76
N PRO A 20 15.64 4.62 16.68
CA PRO A 20 16.55 4.23 15.61
C PRO A 20 15.89 4.31 14.23
N PRO A 21 16.68 4.33 13.15
CA PRO A 21 16.14 4.26 11.80
C PRO A 21 15.23 3.04 11.61
N LEU A 22 14.20 3.20 10.78
CA LEU A 22 13.30 2.10 10.45
C LEU A 22 14.04 1.03 9.64
N ASP A 23 13.66 -0.23 9.90
CA ASP A 23 14.11 -1.37 9.12
C ASP A 23 13.21 -1.53 7.89
N ARG A 24 13.82 -1.48 6.70
CA ARG A 24 13.09 -1.57 5.42
C ARG A 24 12.39 -2.90 5.23
N GLU A 25 13.02 -4.01 5.61
CA GLU A 25 12.42 -5.31 5.42
C GLU A 25 11.23 -5.51 6.35
N LYS A 26 11.36 -5.08 7.61
CA LYS A 26 10.24 -5.10 8.55
C LYS A 26 9.10 -4.22 8.06
N PHE A 27 9.39 -3.02 7.54
CA PHE A 27 8.39 -2.14 6.94
C PHE A 27 7.68 -2.80 5.75
N ASN A 28 8.43 -3.37 4.81
CA ASN A 28 7.87 -4.05 3.64
C ASN A 28 7.01 -5.26 4.02
N ARG A 29 7.41 -6.05 5.04
CA ARG A 29 6.60 -7.15 5.57
C ARG A 29 5.30 -6.66 6.20
N LEU A 30 5.36 -5.59 6.99
CA LEU A 30 4.15 -4.97 7.56
C LEU A 30 3.22 -4.42 6.49
N LEU A 31 3.77 -3.82 5.44
CA LEU A 31 3.02 -3.31 4.31
C LEU A 31 2.30 -4.43 3.55
N ALA A 32 2.98 -5.56 3.32
CA ALA A 32 2.36 -6.74 2.71
C ALA A 32 1.18 -7.27 3.54
N ILE A 33 1.36 -7.41 4.86
CA ILE A 33 0.29 -7.81 5.78
C ILE A 33 -0.90 -6.83 5.69
N TYR A 34 -0.60 -5.52 5.66
CA TYR A 34 -1.63 -4.50 5.53
C TYR A 34 -2.41 -4.63 4.20
N PHE A 35 -1.74 -4.88 3.08
CA PHE A 35 -2.41 -5.10 1.79
C PHE A 35 -3.30 -6.35 1.82
N GLU A 36 -2.81 -7.46 2.36
CA GLU A 36 -3.60 -8.68 2.50
C GLU A 36 -4.87 -8.44 3.33
N MET A 37 -4.74 -7.79 4.49
CA MET A 37 -5.88 -7.47 5.36
C MET A 37 -6.91 -6.56 4.67
N ARG A 38 -6.46 -5.66 3.80
CA ARG A 38 -7.34 -4.74 3.07
C ARG A 38 -7.94 -5.37 1.81
N GLY A 39 -7.51 -6.57 1.43
CA GLY A 39 -7.87 -7.19 0.17
C GLY A 39 -7.28 -6.46 -1.03
N TRP A 40 -6.08 -5.93 -0.88
CA TRP A 40 -5.30 -5.27 -1.93
C TRP A 40 -4.29 -6.26 -2.51
N ASP A 41 -3.81 -6.00 -3.71
CA ASP A 41 -2.71 -6.74 -4.33
C ASP A 41 -1.34 -6.22 -3.83
N SER A 42 -0.26 -6.85 -4.32
CA SER A 42 1.11 -6.46 -3.97
C SER A 42 1.52 -5.07 -4.47
N LYS A 43 0.77 -4.49 -5.42
CA LYS A 43 0.96 -3.13 -5.94
C LYS A 43 0.20 -2.10 -5.09
N GLY A 44 -0.51 -2.53 -4.05
CA GLY A 44 -1.35 -1.67 -3.22
C GLY A 44 -2.67 -1.28 -3.89
N ILE A 45 -3.11 -2.02 -4.91
CA ILE A 45 -4.36 -1.79 -5.62
C ILE A 45 -5.44 -2.68 -5.02
N PRO A 46 -6.62 -2.13 -4.66
CA PRO A 46 -7.75 -2.95 -4.21
C PRO A 46 -8.13 -4.01 -5.24
N ARG A 47 -8.32 -5.26 -4.79
CA ARG A 47 -8.84 -6.32 -5.66
C ARG A 47 -10.30 -6.08 -6.02
N ARG A 48 -10.72 -6.59 -7.17
CA ARG A 48 -12.09 -6.44 -7.69
C ARG A 48 -13.14 -6.94 -6.70
N GLU A 49 -12.89 -8.07 -6.05
CA GLU A 49 -13.81 -8.66 -5.06
C GLU A 49 -14.05 -7.70 -3.88
N LYS A 50 -13.01 -6.98 -3.45
CA LYS A 50 -13.11 -6.01 -2.37
C LYS A 50 -13.95 -4.81 -2.76
N LEU A 51 -13.79 -4.30 -3.98
CA LEU A 51 -14.59 -3.19 -4.49
C LEU A 51 -16.07 -3.60 -4.66
N ILE A 52 -16.34 -4.82 -5.11
CA ILE A 52 -17.69 -5.39 -5.18
C ILE A 52 -18.31 -5.47 -3.78
N GLN A 53 -17.58 -5.99 -2.79
CA GLN A 53 -18.04 -6.06 -1.40
C GLN A 53 -18.40 -4.68 -0.84
N LEU A 54 -17.67 -3.64 -1.22
CA LEU A 54 -17.89 -2.26 -0.79
C LEU A 54 -18.93 -1.51 -1.64
N GLY A 55 -19.49 -2.12 -2.69
CA GLY A 55 -20.45 -1.48 -3.60
C GLY A 55 -19.86 -0.42 -4.53
N LEU A 56 -18.53 -0.38 -4.68
CA LEU A 56 -17.78 0.64 -5.45
C LEU A 56 -17.71 0.30 -6.94
N THR A 57 -18.88 0.09 -7.56
CA THR A 57 -18.99 -0.35 -8.97
C THR A 57 -18.51 0.70 -9.97
N ASP A 58 -18.62 1.98 -9.64
CA ASP A 58 -18.08 3.12 -10.38
C ASP A 58 -16.55 3.09 -10.43
N VAL A 59 -15.90 2.77 -9.31
CA VAL A 59 -14.44 2.62 -9.23
C VAL A 59 -13.95 1.43 -10.04
N ILE A 60 -14.70 0.31 -10.04
CA ILE A 60 -14.38 -0.86 -10.87
C ILE A 60 -14.35 -0.48 -12.36
N LYS A 61 -15.38 0.23 -12.84
CA LYS A 61 -15.42 0.70 -14.25
C LYS A 61 -14.24 1.60 -14.57
N PHE A 62 -13.94 2.56 -13.70
CA PHE A 62 -12.78 3.43 -13.88
C PHE A 62 -11.46 2.66 -13.94
N PHE A 63 -11.29 1.62 -13.12
CA PHE A 63 -10.07 0.79 -13.13
C PHE A 63 -9.96 -0.06 -14.40
N GLU A 64 -11.09 -0.60 -14.88
CA GLU A 64 -11.17 -1.35 -16.14
C GLU A 64 -10.84 -0.44 -17.35
N GLU A 65 -11.43 0.76 -17.42
CA GLU A 65 -11.15 1.74 -18.48
C GLU A 65 -9.70 2.21 -18.50
N LYS A 66 -9.08 2.33 -17.32
CA LYS A 66 -7.68 2.75 -17.16
C LYS A 66 -6.68 1.59 -17.25
N GLY A 67 -7.15 0.36 -17.42
CA GLY A 67 -6.30 -0.83 -17.50
C GLY A 67 -5.46 -1.05 -16.23
N VAL A 68 -5.96 -0.65 -15.07
CA VAL A 68 -5.21 -0.68 -13.80
C VAL A 68 -4.80 -2.10 -13.39
N TRP A 69 -5.59 -3.10 -13.82
CA TRP A 69 -5.34 -4.52 -13.58
C TRP A 69 -4.80 -5.26 -14.82
N LEU A 70 -4.50 -4.55 -15.92
CA LEU A 70 -3.88 -5.16 -17.11
C LEU A 70 -2.36 -5.11 -16.94
N GLU A 71 -1.69 -6.26 -17.14
CA GLU A 71 -0.23 -6.39 -17.15
C GLU A 71 0.38 -6.11 -18.52
#